data_AF-A0A926WW20-F1
#
_entry.id   AF-A0A926WW20-F1
#
_cell.length_a   1.000
_cell.length_b   1.000
_cell.length_c   1.000
_cell.angle_alpha   90.00
_cell.angle_beta   90.00
_cell.angle_gamma   90.00
#
_symmetry.space_group_name_H-M   'P 1'
#
loop_
_entity.id
_entity.type
_entity.pdbx_description
1 polymer ?
#
loop_
_entity_poly.entity_id
_entity_poly.type
_entity_poly.pdbx_seq_one_letter_code
_entity_poly.pdbx_strand_id
1 'polypeptide(L)'
;MSFKSVNDILGGLQQQAKWQEPPLQGLLKCWAEVVGVVVAAHSRPVSIQRDVLSVATSSAAWAQNLTFGRQQLLLKINQKLPTPLVDIRFSSANWRLPPEEQKPEQTVLPHEHPSYLGDEIFSVPNVTPTLKNVNAAFGDWARAMQMRSHHLPLCPQCQCPTPPGELQRWSVCSLCSTKRVPNNS
;
A
#
# COMPACT_ATOMS: atom_id res chain seq x y z
N MET A 1 41.44 -5.56 9.26
CA MET A 1 40.62 -6.21 8.22
C MET A 1 39.69 -5.15 7.65
N SER A 2 40.00 -4.63 6.45
CA SER A 2 39.27 -3.54 5.81
C SER A 2 38.03 -4.10 5.09
N PHE A 3 36.84 -3.58 5.41
CA PHE A 3 35.61 -3.94 4.72
C PHE A 3 35.67 -3.37 3.30
N LYS A 4 35.50 -4.22 2.27
CA LYS A 4 35.34 -3.76 0.89
C LYS A 4 34.17 -2.79 0.84
N SER A 5 34.35 -1.67 0.14
CA SER A 5 33.31 -0.65 0.02
C SER A 5 32.06 -1.29 -0.58
N VAL A 6 30.88 -0.93 -0.06
CA VAL A 6 29.60 -1.37 -0.63
C VAL A 6 29.56 -1.10 -2.13
N ASN A 7 30.22 -0.03 -2.59
CA ASN A 7 30.36 0.31 -4.00
C ASN A 7 31.16 -0.72 -4.82
N ASP A 8 32.15 -1.39 -4.23
CA ASP A 8 32.93 -2.42 -4.94
C ASP A 8 32.14 -3.72 -5.08
N ILE A 9 31.30 -4.02 -4.08
CA ILE A 9 30.37 -5.16 -4.14
C ILE A 9 29.26 -4.88 -5.15
N LEU A 10 28.70 -3.65 -5.13
CA LEU A 10 27.70 -3.22 -6.11
C LEU A 10 28.29 -3.19 -7.53
N GLY A 11 29.51 -2.71 -7.71
CA GLY A 11 30.20 -2.72 -9.00
C GLY A 11 30.48 -4.13 -9.52
N GLY A 12 30.88 -5.06 -8.64
CA GLY A 12 31.06 -6.47 -8.97
C GLY A 12 29.75 -7.16 -9.36
N LEU A 13 28.65 -6.86 -8.65
CA LEU A 13 27.32 -7.34 -9.01
C LEU A 13 26.83 -6.71 -10.32
N GLN A 14 27.14 -5.44 -10.59
CA GLN A 14 26.73 -4.75 -11.81
C GLN A 14 27.46 -5.27 -13.06
N GLN A 15 28.72 -5.71 -12.90
CA GLN A 15 29.51 -6.32 -13.97
C GLN A 15 29.09 -7.76 -14.24
N GLN A 16 28.70 -8.49 -13.18
CA GLN A 16 27.99 -9.77 -13.34
C GLN A 16 26.60 -9.54 -13.93
N ALA A 17 25.92 -8.42 -13.61
CA ALA A 17 24.61 -7.95 -14.09
C ALA A 17 24.55 -7.51 -15.57
N LYS A 18 25.53 -7.90 -16.41
CA LYS A 18 25.33 -7.98 -17.88
C LYS A 18 24.39 -9.14 -18.25
N TRP A 19 23.37 -9.36 -17.43
CA TRP A 19 22.31 -10.32 -17.65
C TRP A 19 21.49 -9.67 -18.74
N GLN A 20 21.23 -10.43 -19.80
CA GLN A 20 20.41 -10.03 -20.94
C GLN A 20 19.25 -9.15 -20.47
N GLU A 21 18.99 -8.02 -21.16
CA GLU A 21 17.83 -7.17 -20.83
C GLU A 21 16.63 -8.10 -20.61
N PRO A 22 16.03 -8.11 -19.41
CA PRO A 22 14.97 -9.06 -19.12
C PRO A 22 13.88 -8.86 -20.16
N PRO A 23 13.33 -9.91 -20.77
CA PRO A 23 12.40 -9.80 -21.91
C PRO A 23 11.19 -8.90 -21.61
N LEU A 24 10.87 -8.75 -20.32
CA LEU A 24 9.88 -7.81 -19.80
C LEU A 24 10.20 -6.33 -20.10
N GLN A 25 11.46 -5.87 -20.03
CA GLN A 25 11.81 -4.48 -20.31
C GLN A 25 11.55 -4.12 -21.78
N GLY A 26 11.91 -5.01 -22.71
CA GLY A 26 11.58 -4.86 -24.13
C GLY A 26 10.06 -4.85 -24.35
N LEU A 27 9.35 -5.77 -23.69
CA LEU A 27 7.89 -5.84 -23.75
C LEU A 27 7.22 -4.55 -23.25
N LEU A 28 7.70 -3.97 -22.15
CA LEU A 28 7.14 -2.76 -21.57
C LEU A 28 7.26 -1.56 -22.53
N LYS A 29 8.40 -1.42 -23.22
CA LYS A 29 8.62 -0.34 -24.21
C LYS A 29 7.65 -0.44 -25.39
N CYS A 30 7.38 -1.66 -25.85
CA CYS A 30 6.54 -1.89 -27.03
C CYS A 30 5.09 -2.28 -26.69
N TRP A 31 4.70 -2.32 -25.41
CA TRP A 31 3.38 -2.83 -24.98
C TRP A 31 2.25 -2.04 -25.63
N ALA A 32 2.32 -0.72 -25.58
CA ALA A 32 1.30 0.16 -26.15
C ALA A 32 1.12 -0.01 -27.67
N GLU A 33 2.20 -0.32 -28.39
CA GLU A 33 2.15 -0.61 -29.82
C GLU A 33 1.48 -1.96 -30.11
N VAL A 34 1.71 -2.96 -29.26
CA VAL A 34 1.18 -4.33 -29.44
C VAL A 34 -0.31 -4.42 -29.09
N VAL A 35 -0.72 -3.83 -27.97
CA VAL A 35 -2.10 -3.94 -27.46
C VAL A 35 -2.98 -2.75 -27.83
N GLY A 36 -2.38 -1.63 -28.23
CA GLY A 36 -3.08 -0.38 -28.50
C GLY A 36 -3.27 0.49 -27.25
N VAL A 37 -3.47 1.79 -27.46
CA VAL A 37 -3.50 2.82 -26.41
C VAL A 37 -4.56 2.54 -25.35
N VAL A 38 -5.77 2.12 -25.75
CA VAL A 38 -6.88 1.86 -24.81
C VAL A 38 -6.55 0.69 -23.87
N VAL A 39 -6.02 -0.40 -24.41
CA VAL A 39 -5.66 -1.58 -23.60
C VAL A 39 -4.43 -1.28 -22.74
N ALA A 40 -3.46 -0.52 -23.26
CA ALA A 40 -2.28 -0.12 -22.51
C ALA A 40 -2.59 0.79 -21.32
N ALA A 41 -3.61 1.65 -21.43
CA ALA A 41 -4.07 2.48 -20.32
C ALA A 41 -4.63 1.65 -19.15
N HIS A 42 -5.22 0.49 -19.45
CA HIS A 42 -5.89 -0.36 -18.47
C HIS A 42 -5.18 -1.68 -18.18
N SER A 43 -4.00 -1.92 -18.78
CA SER A 43 -3.24 -3.15 -18.61
C SER A 43 -1.75 -2.94 -18.74
N ARG A 44 -0.96 -3.66 -17.94
CA ARG A 44 0.50 -3.57 -17.98
C ARG A 44 1.18 -4.90 -17.61
N PRO A 45 2.25 -5.28 -18.31
CA PRO A 45 3.12 -6.38 -17.92
C PRO A 45 3.72 -6.17 -16.52
N VAL A 46 3.72 -7.22 -15.69
CA VAL A 46 4.28 -7.17 -14.32
C VAL A 46 5.48 -8.09 -14.19
N SER A 47 5.36 -9.33 -14.67
CA SER A 47 6.42 -10.33 -14.57
C SER A 47 6.27 -11.39 -15.65
N ILE A 48 7.38 -11.99 -16.06
CA ILE A 48 7.40 -13.22 -16.85
C ILE A 48 7.99 -14.31 -15.96
N GLN A 49 7.25 -15.41 -15.77
CA GLN A 49 7.70 -16.55 -14.96
C GLN A 49 7.33 -17.85 -15.68
N ARG A 50 8.31 -18.74 -15.89
CA ARG A 50 8.10 -20.04 -16.57
C ARG A 50 7.35 -19.87 -17.90
N ASP A 51 7.80 -18.91 -18.71
CA ASP A 51 7.21 -18.56 -20.00
C ASP A 51 5.74 -18.10 -19.95
N VAL A 52 5.24 -17.72 -18.77
CA VAL A 52 3.91 -17.13 -18.58
C VAL A 52 4.03 -15.66 -18.23
N LEU A 53 3.40 -14.81 -19.03
CA LEU A 53 3.33 -13.38 -18.79
C LEU A 53 2.19 -13.05 -17.82
N SER A 54 2.52 -12.38 -16.73
CA SER A 54 1.52 -11.81 -15.81
C SER A 54 1.28 -10.34 -16.14
N VAL A 55 0.01 -10.00 -16.37
CA VAL A 55 -0.45 -8.66 -16.74
C VAL A 55 -1.39 -8.14 -15.65
N ALA A 56 -1.05 -7.01 -15.05
CA ALA A 56 -1.94 -6.29 -14.16
C ALA A 56 -2.98 -5.53 -14.99
N THR A 57 -4.22 -5.49 -14.54
CA THR A 57 -5.34 -4.79 -15.21
C THR A 57 -6.11 -3.92 -14.23
N SER A 58 -6.68 -2.82 -14.72
CA SER A 58 -7.39 -1.85 -13.87
C SER A 58 -8.66 -2.40 -13.20
N SER A 59 -9.30 -3.43 -13.78
CA SER A 59 -10.52 -4.03 -13.22
C SER A 59 -10.67 -5.49 -13.64
N ALA A 60 -11.53 -6.23 -12.92
CA ALA A 60 -11.88 -7.60 -13.27
C ALA A 60 -12.53 -7.72 -14.66
N ALA A 61 -13.34 -6.72 -15.05
CA ALA A 61 -13.93 -6.66 -16.39
C ALA A 61 -12.86 -6.55 -17.49
N TRP A 62 -11.83 -5.73 -17.29
CA TRP A 62 -10.68 -5.67 -18.19
C TRP A 62 -9.90 -6.98 -18.25
N ALA A 63 -9.66 -7.62 -17.11
CA ALA A 63 -9.02 -8.93 -17.07
C ALA A 63 -9.80 -9.97 -17.88
N GLN A 64 -11.12 -9.99 -17.74
CA GLN A 64 -11.99 -10.91 -18.47
C GLN A 64 -11.98 -10.63 -19.98
N ASN A 65 -12.11 -9.37 -20.39
CA ASN A 65 -12.05 -8.97 -21.80
C ASN A 65 -10.73 -9.41 -22.47
N LEU A 66 -9.60 -9.17 -21.80
CA LEU A 66 -8.29 -9.57 -22.31
C LEU A 66 -8.08 -11.08 -22.29
N THR A 67 -8.74 -11.79 -21.38
CA THR A 67 -8.74 -13.26 -21.36
C THR A 67 -9.42 -13.83 -22.60
N PHE A 68 -10.52 -13.23 -23.08
CA PHE A 68 -11.14 -13.64 -24.35
C PHE A 68 -10.22 -13.41 -25.55
N GLY A 69 -9.47 -12.30 -25.57
CA GLY A 69 -8.48 -11.97 -26.61
C GLY A 69 -7.09 -12.61 -26.43
N ARG A 70 -6.91 -13.47 -25.42
CA ARG A 70 -5.60 -13.96 -24.96
C ARG A 70 -4.75 -14.61 -26.05
N GLN A 71 -5.36 -15.47 -26.88
CA GLN A 71 -4.62 -16.18 -27.94
C GLN A 71 -4.07 -15.21 -29.00
N GLN A 72 -4.87 -14.22 -29.40
CA GLN A 72 -4.44 -13.21 -30.37
C GLN A 72 -3.34 -12.32 -29.79
N LEU A 73 -3.45 -11.95 -28.52
CA LEU A 73 -2.42 -11.18 -27.81
C LEU A 73 -1.11 -11.97 -27.71
N LEU A 74 -1.17 -13.25 -27.35
CA LEU A 74 0.01 -14.11 -27.25
C LEU A 74 0.76 -14.21 -28.58
N LEU A 75 0.04 -14.36 -29.70
CA LEU A 75 0.65 -14.38 -31.03
C LEU A 75 1.36 -13.06 -31.36
N LYS A 76 0.71 -11.92 -31.11
CA LYS A 76 1.29 -10.59 -31.36
C LYS A 76 2.52 -10.31 -30.49
N ILE A 77 2.47 -10.72 -29.22
CA ILE A 77 3.57 -10.54 -28.27
C ILE A 77 4.77 -11.42 -28.67
N ASN A 78 4.52 -12.69 -29.03
CA ASN A 78 5.58 -13.63 -29.42
C ASN A 78 6.28 -13.22 -30.73
N GLN A 79 5.68 -12.39 -31.58
CA GLN A 79 6.36 -11.80 -32.75
C GLN A 79 7.41 -10.75 -32.39
N LYS A 80 7.30 -10.14 -31.20
CA LYS A 80 8.17 -9.04 -30.74
C LYS A 80 9.18 -9.49 -29.70
N LEU A 81 8.99 -10.66 -29.09
CA LEU A 81 9.88 -11.21 -28.09
C LEU A 81 10.87 -12.22 -28.68
N PRO A 82 12.13 -12.23 -28.22
CA PRO A 82 13.12 -13.22 -28.66
C PRO A 82 12.81 -14.63 -28.14
N THR A 83 12.17 -14.74 -26.97
CA THR A 83 11.74 -16.00 -26.36
C THR A 83 10.21 -16.07 -26.36
N PRO A 84 9.61 -17.14 -26.93
CA PRO A 84 8.16 -17.26 -27.01
C PRO A 84 7.56 -17.58 -25.64
N LEU A 85 6.46 -16.92 -25.32
CA LEU A 85 5.64 -17.20 -24.16
C LEU A 85 4.64 -18.31 -24.45
N VAL A 86 4.31 -19.10 -23.43
CA VAL A 86 3.31 -20.18 -23.47
C VAL A 86 1.93 -19.65 -23.13
N ASP A 87 1.82 -18.68 -22.21
CA ASP A 87 0.52 -18.19 -21.74
C ASP A 87 0.57 -16.74 -21.19
N ILE A 88 -0.60 -16.13 -21.03
CA ILE A 88 -0.79 -14.81 -20.41
C ILE A 88 -1.86 -14.90 -19.33
N ARG A 89 -1.56 -14.39 -18.13
CA ARG A 89 -2.47 -14.30 -17.00
C ARG A 89 -2.79 -12.86 -16.67
N PHE A 90 -4.07 -12.52 -16.66
CA PHE A 90 -4.57 -11.19 -16.31
C PHE A 90 -5.08 -11.18 -14.87
N SER A 91 -4.72 -10.16 -14.09
CA SER A 91 -5.19 -9.99 -12.72
C SER A 91 -5.31 -8.53 -12.35
N SER A 92 -6.27 -8.17 -11.51
CA SER A 92 -6.39 -6.82 -10.94
C SER A 92 -5.57 -6.61 -9.66
N ALA A 93 -5.08 -7.70 -9.03
CA ALA A 93 -4.40 -7.62 -7.73
C ALA A 93 -3.09 -6.80 -7.75
N ASN A 94 -2.44 -6.72 -8.91
CA ASN A 94 -1.15 -6.02 -9.06
C ASN A 94 -1.27 -4.69 -9.81
N TRP A 95 -2.50 -4.16 -9.95
CA TRP A 95 -2.73 -2.84 -10.51
C TRP A 95 -2.43 -1.77 -9.47
N ARG A 96 -1.31 -1.09 -9.65
CA ARG A 96 -0.92 0.14 -8.95
C ARG A 96 -0.97 1.22 -10.00
N LEU A 97 -1.77 2.26 -9.85
CA LEU A 97 -1.63 3.37 -10.79
C LEU A 97 -0.18 3.90 -10.72
N PRO A 98 0.44 4.25 -11.87
CA PRO A 98 1.56 5.19 -11.84
C PRO A 98 1.13 6.41 -11.00
N PRO A 99 2.01 7.04 -10.21
CA PRO A 99 1.65 8.21 -9.39
C PRO A 99 1.15 9.45 -10.17
N GLU A 100 0.95 9.35 -11.48
CA GLU A 100 0.39 10.43 -12.29
C GLU A 100 -1.14 10.35 -12.30
N GLU A 101 -1.76 11.45 -11.84
CA GLU A 101 -3.20 11.73 -11.79
C GLU A 101 -4.01 11.08 -10.65
N GLN A 102 -3.41 10.94 -9.46
CA GLN A 102 -4.21 11.20 -8.28
C GLN A 102 -4.57 12.69 -8.28
N LYS A 103 -5.78 13.04 -8.74
CA LYS A 103 -6.46 14.28 -8.32
C LYS A 103 -6.19 14.40 -6.82
N PRO A 104 -5.61 15.50 -6.30
CA PRO A 104 -5.11 15.56 -4.94
C PRO A 104 -6.23 15.10 -4.01
N GLU A 105 -6.12 13.85 -3.54
CA GLU A 105 -6.90 13.39 -2.43
C GLU A 105 -6.51 14.35 -1.34
N GLN A 106 -7.50 15.12 -0.88
CA GLN A 106 -7.33 16.13 0.14
C GLN A 106 -6.48 15.49 1.23
N THR A 107 -5.23 15.95 1.35
CA THR A 107 -4.35 15.52 2.42
C THR A 107 -5.04 16.02 3.67
N VAL A 108 -5.92 15.20 4.25
CA VAL A 108 -6.61 15.52 5.50
C VAL A 108 -5.48 15.77 6.47
N LEU A 109 -5.31 17.04 6.84
CA LEU A 109 -4.23 17.40 7.73
C LEU A 109 -4.52 16.69 9.05
N PRO A 110 -3.52 16.15 9.75
CA PRO A 110 -3.77 15.38 10.98
C PRO A 110 -4.67 16.10 11.98
N HIS A 111 -4.64 17.44 12.02
CA HIS A 111 -5.48 18.29 12.87
C HIS A 111 -6.96 18.39 12.45
N GLU A 112 -7.31 17.99 11.23
CA GLU A 112 -8.69 17.94 10.74
C GLU A 112 -9.40 16.64 11.15
N HIS A 113 -8.67 15.65 11.68
CA HIS A 113 -9.26 14.39 12.12
C HIS A 113 -9.97 14.55 13.48
N PRO A 114 -11.20 14.04 13.66
CA PRO A 114 -11.96 14.19 14.92
C PRO A 114 -11.30 13.54 16.14
N SER A 115 -10.41 12.57 15.92
CA SER A 115 -9.60 11.95 16.99
C SER A 115 -8.26 12.67 17.25
N TYR A 116 -8.00 13.79 16.58
CA TYR A 116 -6.81 14.59 16.85
C TYR A 116 -6.95 15.28 18.20
N LEU A 117 -5.89 15.22 19.00
CA LEU A 117 -5.88 15.73 20.36
C LEU A 117 -4.94 16.93 20.55
N GLY A 118 -4.42 17.51 19.46
CA GLY A 118 -3.43 18.59 19.53
C GLY A 118 -1.98 18.10 19.64
N ASP A 119 -1.02 18.97 19.33
CA ASP A 119 0.41 18.68 19.45
C ASP A 119 0.90 18.72 20.92
N GLU A 120 0.13 19.31 21.82
CA GLU A 120 0.43 19.52 23.24
C GLU A 120 0.53 18.21 24.06
N ILE A 121 -0.08 17.10 23.59
CA ILE A 121 -0.11 15.81 24.30
C ILE A 121 1.18 14.99 24.07
N PHE A 122 2.03 15.40 23.13
CA PHE A 122 3.35 14.81 22.91
C PHE A 122 4.41 15.30 23.89
N SER A 123 4.04 16.09 24.90
CA SER A 123 4.87 16.31 26.10
C SER A 123 4.91 15.03 26.94
N VAL A 124 5.58 14.02 26.41
CA VAL A 124 5.88 12.76 27.08
C VAL A 124 6.74 13.11 28.30
N PRO A 125 6.34 12.84 29.56
CA PRO A 125 7.35 12.59 30.56
C PRO A 125 8.13 11.40 30.03
N ASN A 126 9.40 11.61 29.72
CA ASN A 126 10.31 10.61 29.16
C ASN A 126 10.39 9.43 30.15
N VAL A 127 9.42 8.51 30.09
CA VAL A 127 9.43 7.29 30.89
C VAL A 127 10.45 6.41 30.21
N THR A 128 11.72 6.59 30.59
CA THR A 128 12.79 5.67 30.22
C THR A 128 12.39 4.30 30.75
N PRO A 129 12.02 3.34 29.90
CA PRO A 129 11.51 2.07 30.40
C PRO A 129 12.69 1.35 31.03
N THR A 130 12.69 1.24 32.36
CA THR A 130 13.68 0.42 33.07
C THR A 130 13.32 -1.03 32.79
N LEU A 131 13.93 -1.60 31.75
CA LEU A 131 13.66 -2.92 31.15
C LEU A 131 14.05 -4.10 32.08
N LYS A 132 13.60 -4.08 33.34
CA LYS A 132 13.90 -5.12 34.33
C LYS A 132 12.83 -6.22 34.40
N ASN A 133 11.57 -5.95 34.03
CA ASN A 133 10.46 -6.92 34.06
C ASN A 133 9.30 -6.50 33.13
N VAL A 134 8.69 -7.46 32.41
CA VAL A 134 7.53 -7.25 31.52
C VAL A 134 6.33 -6.64 32.26
N ASN A 135 6.02 -7.10 33.48
CA ASN A 135 4.91 -6.57 34.27
C ASN A 135 5.14 -5.12 34.70
N ALA A 136 6.41 -4.75 34.96
CA ALA A 136 6.77 -3.37 35.30
C ALA A 136 6.59 -2.45 34.08
N ALA A 137 7.02 -2.89 32.89
CA ALA A 137 6.82 -2.15 31.65
C ALA A 137 5.33 -1.95 31.33
N PHE A 138 4.50 -2.98 31.56
CA PHE A 138 3.05 -2.84 31.41
C PHE A 138 2.45 -1.84 32.39
N GLY A 139 2.88 -1.86 33.66
CA GLY A 139 2.45 -0.90 34.68
C GLY A 139 2.88 0.55 34.38
N ASP A 140 4.08 0.73 33.83
CA ASP A 140 4.57 2.04 33.36
C ASP A 140 3.73 2.56 32.18
N TRP A 141 3.45 1.71 31.19
CA TRP A 141 2.57 2.04 30.06
C TRP A 141 1.15 2.37 30.51
N ALA A 142 0.58 1.60 31.43
CA ALA A 142 -0.77 1.81 31.95
C ALA A 142 -0.89 3.19 32.63
N ARG A 143 0.09 3.56 33.47
CA ARG A 143 0.14 4.89 34.10
C ARG A 143 0.28 6.01 33.06
N ALA A 144 1.14 5.83 32.06
CA ALA A 144 1.32 6.81 30.99
C ALA A 144 0.04 7.01 30.17
N MET A 145 -0.67 5.92 29.84
CA MET A 145 -1.95 5.97 29.11
C MET A 145 -3.06 6.62 29.96
N GLN A 146 -3.10 6.35 31.27
CA GLN A 146 -4.06 6.96 32.19
C GLN A 146 -3.85 8.48 32.31
N MET A 147 -2.60 8.93 32.45
CA MET A 147 -2.27 10.36 32.47
C MET A 147 -2.68 11.07 31.17
N ARG A 148 -2.45 10.44 30.02
CA ARG A 148 -2.84 10.97 28.70
C ARG A 148 -4.35 11.04 28.49
N SER A 149 -5.12 10.21 29.18
CA SER A 149 -6.58 10.15 28.98
C SER A 149 -7.36 10.93 30.03
N HIS A 150 -6.75 11.28 31.17
CA HIS A 150 -7.43 11.95 32.29
C HIS A 150 -8.02 13.33 31.95
N HIS A 151 -7.45 14.04 30.97
CA HIS A 151 -7.93 15.36 30.55
C HIS A 151 -8.99 15.30 29.46
N LEU A 152 -9.32 14.10 28.95
CA LEU A 152 -10.31 13.93 27.90
C LEU A 152 -11.73 13.81 28.50
N PRO A 153 -12.74 14.41 27.86
CA PRO A 153 -14.12 14.24 28.27
C PRO A 153 -14.57 12.78 28.11
N LEU A 154 -15.53 12.35 28.92
CA LEU A 154 -16.05 10.98 28.86
C LEU A 154 -17.20 10.86 27.86
N CYS A 155 -17.22 9.75 27.11
CA CYS A 155 -18.35 9.39 26.27
C CYS A 155 -19.61 9.17 27.12
N PRO A 156 -20.77 9.77 26.79
CA PRO A 156 -21.98 9.60 27.58
C PRO A 156 -22.56 8.17 27.54
N GLN A 157 -22.16 7.34 26.59
CA GLN A 157 -22.67 5.97 26.44
C GLN A 157 -21.80 4.91 27.13
N CYS A 158 -20.48 4.97 26.96
CA CYS A 158 -19.56 3.95 27.48
C CYS A 158 -18.57 4.47 28.52
N GLN A 159 -18.62 5.78 28.82
CA GLN A 159 -17.75 6.45 29.79
C GLN A 159 -16.25 6.35 29.47
N CYS A 160 -15.88 6.02 28.22
CA CYS A 160 -14.49 6.02 27.81
C CYS A 160 -13.97 7.45 27.57
N PRO A 161 -12.70 7.74 27.90
CA PRO A 161 -12.06 9.01 27.54
C PRO A 161 -12.10 9.20 26.01
N THR A 162 -12.67 10.32 25.56
CA THR A 162 -13.02 10.54 24.16
C THR A 162 -12.49 11.88 23.69
N PRO A 163 -11.85 11.95 22.51
CA PRO A 163 -11.46 13.21 21.89
C PRO A 163 -12.65 14.17 21.77
N PRO A 164 -12.47 15.47 22.05
CA PRO A 164 -13.55 16.45 21.93
C PRO A 164 -14.07 16.53 20.49
N GLY A 165 -13.21 16.34 19.48
CA GLY A 165 -13.63 16.30 18.07
C GLY A 165 -14.58 15.15 17.74
N GLU A 166 -14.44 13.99 18.40
CA GLU A 166 -15.41 12.89 18.25
C GLU A 166 -16.76 13.24 18.87
N LEU A 167 -16.77 13.87 20.05
CA LEU A 167 -18.02 14.32 20.69
C LEU A 167 -18.73 15.42 19.88
N GLN A 168 -17.97 16.36 19.31
CA GLN A 168 -18.54 17.40 18.44
C GLN A 168 -19.16 16.81 17.18
N ARG A 169 -18.53 15.77 16.60
CA ARG A 169 -18.97 15.17 15.33
C ARG A 169 -20.09 14.14 15.50
N TRP A 170 -20.03 13.34 16.57
CA TRP A 170 -20.88 12.16 16.73
C TRP A 170 -21.64 12.11 18.05
N SER A 171 -21.45 13.06 18.97
CA SER A 171 -21.98 13.07 20.35
C SER A 171 -21.51 11.90 21.24
N VAL A 172 -20.72 10.98 20.69
CA VAL A 172 -20.16 9.80 21.36
C VAL A 172 -18.81 9.43 20.75
N CYS A 173 -18.08 8.53 21.43
CA CYS A 173 -16.84 7.99 20.89
C CYS A 173 -17.05 7.21 19.58
N SER A 174 -15.99 7.12 18.79
CA SER A 174 -15.93 6.39 17.51
C SER A 174 -16.53 4.99 17.59
N LEU A 175 -16.21 4.23 18.64
CA LEU A 175 -16.69 2.85 18.81
C LEU A 175 -18.19 2.78 19.15
N CYS A 176 -18.74 3.77 19.85
CA CYS A 176 -20.18 3.87 20.08
C CYS A 176 -20.90 4.36 18.82
N SER A 177 -20.27 5.26 18.05
CA SER A 177 -20.80 5.77 16.78
C SER A 177 -20.99 4.63 15.78
N THR A 178 -19.98 3.76 15.60
CA THR A 178 -20.08 2.60 14.68
C THR A 178 -21.17 1.61 15.09
N LYS A 179 -21.38 1.38 16.38
CA LYS A 179 -22.46 0.50 16.89
C LYS A 179 -23.86 1.08 16.70
N ARG A 180 -23.99 2.40 16.57
CA ARG A 180 -25.28 3.09 16.39
C ARG A 180 -25.75 3.12 14.94
N VAL A 181 -24.84 3.00 13.98
CA VAL A 181 -25.22 2.92 12.57
C VAL A 181 -25.98 1.61 12.38
N PRO A 182 -27.26 1.62 11.99
CA PRO A 182 -27.99 0.39 11.74
C PRO A 182 -27.24 -0.36 10.64
N ASN A 183 -26.88 -1.62 10.91
CA ASN A 183 -26.41 -2.56 9.91
C ASN A 183 -27.57 -2.80 8.93
N ASN A 184 -27.82 -1.88 8.00
CA ASN A 184 -28.67 -2.12 6.85
C ASN A 184 -27.92 -3.10 5.95
N SER A 185 -28.26 -4.38 6.11
CA SER A 185 -27.96 -5.45 5.16
C SER A 185 -28.88 -5.36 3.96
#